data_AF-R5M0W7-F1
#
_entry.id   AF-R5M0W7-F1
#
_cell.length_a   1.000
_cell.length_b   1.000
_cell.length_c   1.000
_cell.angle_alpha   90.00
_cell.angle_beta   90.00
_cell.angle_gamma   90.00
#
_symmetry.space_group_name_H-M   'P 1'
#
loop_
_entity.id
_entity.type
_entity.pdbx_description
1 polymer ?
#
loop_
_entity_poly.entity_id
_entity_poly.type
_entity_poly.pdbx_seq_one_letter_code
_entity_poly.pdbx_strand_id
1 'polypeptide(L)' 'MSGKFFLYVAVTILVVWALDSVNINQIFKKNKVLQARVFYFLLGLSMIYLVTNFIMDLFTSGKIF' A
#
# COMPACT_ATOMS: atom_id res chain seq x y z
N MET A 1 6.86 -17.60 9.40
CA MET A 1 7.29 -16.24 9.02
C MET A 1 7.33 -16.01 7.51
N SER A 2 7.55 -17.04 6.67
CA SER A 2 7.66 -16.89 5.21
C SER A 2 6.37 -16.46 4.49
N GLY A 3 5.18 -16.93 4.93
CA GLY A 3 3.91 -16.60 4.28
C GLY A 3 3.57 -15.09 4.27
N LYS A 4 3.93 -14.37 5.35
CA LYS A 4 3.76 -12.91 5.42
C LYS A 4 4.61 -12.19 4.37
N PHE A 5 5.82 -12.68 4.10
CA PHE A 5 6.73 -12.08 3.11
C PHE A 5 6.19 -12.16 1.68
N PHE A 6 5.66 -13.32 1.28
CA PHE A 6 5.02 -13.47 -0.04
C PHE A 6 3.81 -12.56 -0.20
N LEU A 7 3.02 -12.41 0.88
CA LEU A 7 1.89 -11.48 0.94
C LEU A 7 2.33 -10.04 0.74
N TYR A 8 3.40 -9.60 1.42
CA TYR A 8 3.97 -8.26 1.22
C TYR A 8 4.39 -8.02 -0.24
N VAL A 9 5.03 -8.98 -0.90
CA VAL A 9 5.44 -8.84 -2.31
C VAL A 9 4.23 -8.71 -3.23
N ALA A 10 3.23 -9.59 -3.08
CA ALA A 10 2.01 -9.55 -3.88
C ALA A 10 1.21 -8.24 -3.68
N VAL A 11 1.06 -7.82 -2.42
CA VAL A 11 0.36 -6.58 -2.06
C VAL A 11 1.11 -5.35 -2.56
N THR A 12 2.45 -5.37 -2.58
CA THR A 12 3.25 -4.26 -3.12
C THR A 12 2.92 -3.98 -4.59
N ILE A 13 2.82 -5.02 -5.42
CA ILE A 13 2.47 -4.87 -6.84
C ILE A 13 1.05 -4.29 -6.98
N LEU A 14 0.10 -4.79 -6.19
CA LEU A 14 -1.29 -4.31 -6.19
C LEU A 14 -1.40 -2.85 -5.76
N VAL A 15 -0.71 -2.46 -4.68
CA VAL A 15 -0.76 -1.08 -4.16
C VAL A 15 -0.10 -0.11 -5.14
N VAL A 16 1.05 -0.46 -5.72
CA VAL A 16 1.70 0.41 -6.73
C VAL A 16 0.79 0.59 -7.95
N TRP A 17 0.16 -0.49 -8.44
CA TRP A 17 -0.80 -0.40 -9.54
C TRP A 17 -2.05 0.43 -9.17
N ALA A 18 -2.58 0.26 -7.96
CA ALA A 18 -3.73 1.03 -7.50
C ALA A 18 -3.40 2.53 -7.32
N LEU A 19 -2.19 2.84 -6.86
CA LEU A 19 -1.76 4.22 -6.67
C LEU A 19 -1.50 4.97 -7.99
N ASP A 20 -1.25 4.26 -9.09
CA ASP A 20 -1.15 4.85 -10.43
C ASP A 20 -2.52 5.35 -10.94
N SER A 21 -3.62 4.73 -10.50
CA SER A 21 -4.98 5.17 -10.83
C SER A 21 -5.38 6.51 -10.20
N VAL A 22 -4.65 6.96 -9.17
CA VAL A 22 -4.95 8.19 -8.46
C VAL A 22 -4.40 9.38 -9.24
N ASN A 23 -5.24 10.38 -9.52
CA ASN A 23 -4.78 11.61 -10.18
C ASN A 23 -4.02 12.53 -9.20
N ILE A 24 -2.78 12.13 -8.90
CA ILE A 24 -1.82 12.79 -8.00
C ILE A 24 -1.68 14.27 -8.33
N ASN A 25 -1.65 14.64 -9.61
CA ASN A 25 -1.45 16.02 -10.06
C ASN A 25 -2.54 16.99 -9.58
N GLN A 26 -3.74 16.50 -9.29
CA GLN A 26 -4.85 17.31 -8.78
C GLN A 26 -4.84 17.42 -7.24
N ILE A 27 -4.21 16.47 -6.54
CA ILE A 27 -4.19 16.39 -5.08
C ILE A 27 -3.06 17.24 -4.49
N PHE A 28 -1.91 17.33 -5.16
CA PHE A 28 -0.73 18.02 -4.62
C PHE A 28 -0.67 19.52 -4.94
N LYS A 29 -0.16 20.30 -3.98
CA LYS A 29 0.11 21.73 -4.16
C LYS A 29 1.13 21.95 -5.28
N LYS A 30 0.82 22.88 -6.18
CA LYS A 30 1.70 23.29 -7.28
C LYS A 30 3.08 23.69 -6.73
N ASN A 31 4.13 23.32 -7.45
CA ASN A 31 5.54 23.66 -7.15
C ASN A 31 6.19 22.98 -5.92
N LYS A 32 5.61 21.89 -5.40
CA LYS A 32 6.19 21.09 -4.30
C LYS A 32 6.45 19.63 -4.69
N VAL A 33 7.23 19.43 -5.75
CA VAL A 33 7.51 18.10 -6.34
C VAL A 33 8.14 17.12 -5.34
N LEU A 34 9.10 17.60 -4.53
CA LEU A 34 9.84 16.75 -3.60
C LEU A 34 8.96 16.28 -2.42
N GLN A 35 8.10 17.16 -1.90
CA GLN A 35 7.13 16.80 -0.86
C GLN A 35 6.09 15.82 -1.39
N ALA A 36 5.61 16.01 -2.63
CA ALA A 36 4.67 15.10 -3.27
C ALA A 36 5.26 13.70 -3.44
N ARG A 37 6.52 13.59 -3.88
CA ARG A 37 7.20 12.31 -4.06
C ARG A 37 7.41 11.57 -2.73
N VAL A 38 7.83 12.28 -1.68
CA VAL A 38 8.01 11.69 -0.34
C VAL A 38 6.67 11.23 0.23
N PHE A 39 5.61 12.03 0.09
CA PHE A 39 4.28 11.63 0.55
C PHE A 39 3.77 10.41 -0.21
N TYR A 40 3.92 10.37 -1.54
CA TYR A 40 3.50 9.22 -2.35
C TYR A 40 4.21 7.94 -1.92
N PHE A 41 5.51 8.01 -1.62
CA PHE A 41 6.27 6.88 -1.11
C PHE A 41 5.79 6.43 0.28
N LEU A 42 5.59 7.37 1.21
CA LEU A 42 5.07 7.07 2.55
C LEU A 42 3.65 6.48 2.50
N LEU A 43 2.82 6.99 1.61
CA LEU A 43 1.46 6.52 1.38
C LEU A 43 1.44 5.11 0.79
N GLY A 44 2.36 4.80 -0.14
CA GLY A 44 2.56 3.43 -0.63
C GLY A 44 2.94 2.47 0.48
N LEU A 45 3.93 2.82 1.30
CA LEU A 45 4.35 1.99 2.43
C LEU A 45 3.24 1.76 3.45
N SER A 46 2.46 2.80 3.78
CA SER A 46 1.34 2.68 4.73
C SER A 46 0.22 1.81 4.18
N MET A 47 -0.15 1.97 2.91
CA MET A 47 -1.14 1.12 2.25
C MET A 47 -0.69 -0.34 2.18
N ILE A 48 0.56 -0.61 1.83
CA ILE A 48 1.09 -1.99 1.77
C ILE A 48 0.97 -2.66 3.14
N TYR A 49 1.36 -1.97 4.22
CA TYR A 49 1.22 -2.48 5.58
C TYR A 49 -0.25 -2.73 5.95
N LEU A 50 -1.12 -1.74 5.72
CA LEU A 50 -2.55 -1.82 6.05
C LEU A 50 -3.24 -2.98 5.32
N VAL A 51 -3.05 -3.08 4.00
CA VAL A 51 -3.67 -4.12 3.18
C VAL A 51 -3.13 -5.50 3.57
N THR A 52 -1.82 -5.62 3.79
CA THR A 52 -1.23 -6.90 4.22
C THR A 52 -1.76 -7.32 5.59
N ASN A 53 -1.84 -6.39 6.55
CA ASN A 53 -2.33 -6.70 7.89
C ASN A 53 -3.82 -7.01 7.88
N PHE A 54 -4.62 -6.27 7.10
CA PHE A 54 -6.02 -6.58 6.88
C PHE A 54 -6.24 -8.00 6.35
N ILE A 55 -5.47 -8.41 5.33
CA ILE A 55 -5.56 -9.76 4.78
C ILE A 55 -5.16 -10.81 5.84
N MET A 56 -4.09 -10.57 6.59
CA MET A 56 -3.66 -11.45 7.68
C MET A 56 -4.72 -11.57 8.79
N ASP A 57 -5.31 -10.46 9.19
CA ASP A 57 -6.36 -10.41 10.21
C ASP A 57 -7.63 -11.10 9.70
N LEU A 58 -7.95 -11.00 8.41
CA LEU A 58 -9.06 -11.70 7.77
C LEU A 58 -8.82 -13.21 7.72
N PHE A 59 -7.62 -13.67 7.37
CA PHE A 59 -7.25 -15.09 7.44
C PHE A 59 -7.31 -15.63 8.88
N THR A 60 -6.90 -14.83 9.86
CA THR A 60 -6.88 -15.24 11.28
C THR A 60 -8.28 -15.23 11.90
N SER A 61 -9.08 -14.20 11.62
CA SER A 61 -10.45 -14.06 12.13
C SER A 61 -11.43 -14.99 11.43
N GLY A 62 -11.17 -15.31 10.15
CA GLY A 62 -11.99 -16.22 9.35
C GLY A 62 -11.86 -17.69 9.72
N LYS A 63 -10.95 -18.08 10.63
CA LYS A 63 -10.77 -19.44 11.16
C LYS A 63 -11.08 -20.54 10.13
N ILE A 64 -10.15 -20.70 9.18
CA ILE A 64 -9.90 -22.02 8.56
C ILE A 64 -9.03 -22.90 9.51
N PHE A 65 -8.85 -22.47 10.77
CA PHE A 65 -8.43 -23.31 11.90
C PHE A 65 -9.10 -22.83 13.20
#